data_AF-A0A7V2IKY7-F1
#
_entry.id   AF-A0A7V2IKY7-F1
#
_cell.length_a   1.000
_cell.length_b   1.000
_cell.length_c   1.000
_cell.angle_alpha   90.00
_cell.angle_beta   90.00
_cell.angle_gamma   90.00
#
_symmetry.space_group_name_H-M   'P 1'
#
loop_
_entity.id
_entity.type
_entity.pdbx_description
1 polymer ?
#
loop_
_entity_poly.entity_id
_entity_poly.type
_entity_poly.pdbx_seq_one_letter_code
_entity_poly.pdbx_strand_id
1 'polypeptide(L)'
;MKITKRMKTVWAVLAIYWPVLFVLTHVPIFDVARKSGMSDKLMHVLAYMGLMMLVWWAVSPYERVDWRRWKVWLILAVVVWYGAADEWLQGYVGRSADMEDFVADLIGTLAGLVLLWALPFWPAVLVVTAVFIFCVSDLSRLDLLARYAVLNTGFQFGGYAVFTLAWIHSRGRFREAQGRAWSWLVQAVSLPLALLGFVKLAAWGLGKPILWPDCAAATAGMVLAAGASWLLFRARPMAGPVGDTAADHVAEGSSVPAGSGGVAGEEEDRVARSREYRTS
;
A
#
# COMPACT_ATOMS: atom_id res chain seq x y z
N MET A 1 -7.57 10.07 19.98
CA MET A 1 -7.03 8.94 19.19
C MET A 1 -5.50 9.05 19.13
N LYS A 2 -4.73 8.00 19.45
CA LYS A 2 -3.25 8.06 19.42
C LYS A 2 -2.74 7.90 17.97
N ILE A 3 -2.26 8.97 17.35
CA ILE A 3 -1.73 8.94 15.97
C ILE A 3 -0.44 8.12 15.93
N THR A 4 -0.46 6.99 15.21
CA THR A 4 0.73 6.14 15.07
C THR A 4 1.79 6.78 14.17
N LYS A 5 3.07 6.43 14.35
CA LYS A 5 4.17 6.90 13.46
C LYS A 5 3.87 6.65 11.97
N ARG A 6 3.21 5.53 11.66
CA ARG A 6 2.82 5.18 10.27
C ARG A 6 1.76 6.11 9.71
N MET A 7 0.72 6.44 10.49
CA MET A 7 -0.29 7.41 10.06
C MET A 7 0.37 8.77 9.75
N LYS A 8 1.32 9.24 10.56
CA LYS A 8 2.08 10.46 10.26
C LYS A 8 2.78 10.40 8.90
N THR A 9 3.38 9.25 8.54
CA THR A 9 3.99 9.05 7.22
C THR A 9 2.97 9.12 6.09
N VAL A 10 1.80 8.48 6.23
CA VAL A 10 0.73 8.50 5.20
C VAL A 10 0.22 9.92 5.00
N TRP A 11 -0.09 10.62 6.09
CA TRP A 11 -0.54 12.01 6.04
C TRP A 11 0.52 12.94 5.44
N ALA A 12 1.81 12.74 5.72
CA ALA A 12 2.90 13.48 5.09
C ALA A 12 3.02 13.18 3.58
N VAL A 13 2.89 11.92 3.16
CA VAL A 13 2.90 11.55 1.74
C VAL A 13 1.71 12.16 1.00
N LEU A 14 0.50 12.11 1.57
CA LEU A 14 -0.69 12.75 1.00
C LEU A 14 -0.53 14.28 0.93
N ALA A 15 -0.01 14.91 1.99
CA ALA A 15 0.22 16.35 2.05
C ALA A 15 1.33 16.86 1.11
N ILE A 16 2.18 15.97 0.57
CA ILE A 16 3.13 16.29 -0.50
C ILE A 16 2.52 15.97 -1.87
N TYR A 17 1.90 14.79 -2.01
CA TYR A 17 1.34 14.31 -3.28
C TYR A 17 0.21 15.22 -3.79
N TRP A 18 -0.69 15.67 -2.91
CA TRP A 18 -1.87 16.43 -3.31
C TRP A 18 -1.51 17.84 -3.82
N PRO A 19 -0.66 18.65 -3.16
CA PRO A 19 -0.20 19.91 -3.75
C PRO A 19 0.65 19.73 -5.00
N VAL A 20 1.46 18.66 -5.09
CA VAL A 20 2.21 18.34 -6.32
C VAL A 20 1.26 18.03 -7.47
N LEU A 21 0.20 17.25 -7.24
CA LEU A 21 -0.82 16.97 -8.24
C LEU A 21 -1.50 18.26 -8.73
N PHE A 22 -1.99 19.09 -7.81
CA PHE A 22 -2.63 20.38 -8.13
C PHE A 22 -1.70 21.28 -8.97
N VAL A 23 -0.42 21.38 -8.61
CA VAL A 23 0.55 22.17 -9.39
C VAL A 23 0.80 21.54 -10.77
N LEU A 24 0.84 20.21 -10.88
CA LEU A 24 1.04 19.53 -12.17
C LEU A 24 -0.15 19.68 -13.12
N THR A 25 -1.39 19.74 -12.63
CA THR A 25 -2.57 19.99 -13.45
C THR A 25 -2.67 21.46 -13.87
N HIS A 26 -2.32 22.40 -12.98
CA HIS A 26 -2.46 23.84 -13.22
C HIS A 26 -1.30 24.51 -13.98
N VAL A 27 -0.14 23.85 -14.12
CA VAL A 27 0.92 24.34 -15.00
C VAL A 27 0.56 24.02 -16.46
N PRO A 28 0.66 24.97 -17.41
CA PRO A 28 0.42 24.71 -18.83
C PRO A 28 1.23 23.50 -19.32
N ILE A 29 0.54 22.56 -19.99
CA ILE A 29 1.02 21.20 -20.32
C ILE A 29 2.53 21.14 -20.48
N PHE A 30 3.20 20.55 -19.48
CA PHE A 30 4.65 20.46 -19.47
C PHE A 30 5.18 19.90 -20.79
N ASP A 31 6.27 20.50 -21.25
CA ASP A 31 7.07 20.03 -22.39
C ASP A 31 7.41 18.52 -22.25
N VAL A 32 7.58 18.05 -21.01
CA VAL A 32 7.72 16.65 -20.59
C VAL A 32 6.50 15.82 -20.99
N ALA A 33 5.31 16.19 -20.52
CA ALA A 33 4.06 15.46 -20.74
C ALA A 33 3.71 15.40 -22.23
N ARG A 34 3.78 16.55 -22.92
CA ARG A 34 3.51 16.64 -24.37
C ARG A 34 4.47 15.78 -25.20
N LYS A 35 5.77 15.77 -24.86
CA LYS A 35 6.77 14.98 -25.58
C LYS A 35 6.75 13.50 -25.18
N SER A 36 6.21 13.17 -24.01
CA SER A 36 6.03 11.77 -23.57
C SER A 36 5.09 10.96 -24.48
N GLY A 37 4.15 11.59 -25.18
CA GLY A 37 3.19 10.88 -26.02
C GLY A 37 2.22 9.95 -25.28
N MET A 38 2.24 9.94 -23.94
CA MET A 38 1.19 9.33 -23.12
C MET A 38 -0.06 10.24 -23.19
N SER A 39 -1.24 9.65 -23.24
CA SER A 39 -2.51 10.39 -23.24
C SER A 39 -2.73 11.12 -21.92
N ASP A 40 -3.13 12.39 -21.98
CA ASP A 40 -3.41 13.24 -20.79
C ASP A 40 -4.43 12.55 -19.88
N LYS A 41 -5.55 12.08 -20.45
CA LYS A 41 -6.58 11.25 -19.81
C LYS A 41 -6.01 10.05 -19.04
N LEU A 42 -4.96 9.39 -19.54
CA LEU A 42 -4.33 8.29 -18.79
C LEU A 42 -3.52 8.80 -17.60
N MET A 43 -2.87 9.97 -17.70
CA MET A 43 -2.22 10.63 -16.56
C MET A 43 -3.26 10.99 -15.49
N HIS A 44 -4.40 11.54 -15.89
CA HIS A 44 -5.54 11.85 -15.00
C HIS A 44 -6.08 10.59 -14.28
N VAL A 45 -6.37 9.50 -15.01
CA VAL A 45 -6.78 8.21 -14.41
C VAL A 45 -5.75 7.70 -13.39
N LEU A 46 -4.46 7.71 -13.74
CA LEU A 46 -3.40 7.24 -12.83
C LEU A 46 -3.29 8.14 -11.59
N ALA A 47 -3.30 9.46 -11.78
CA ALA A 47 -3.22 10.46 -10.72
C ALA A 47 -4.36 10.30 -9.70
N TYR A 48 -5.61 10.25 -10.15
CA TYR A 48 -6.74 10.14 -9.23
C TYR A 48 -6.88 8.76 -8.59
N MET A 49 -6.44 7.70 -9.26
CA MET A 49 -6.28 6.39 -8.63
C MET A 49 -5.26 6.44 -7.48
N GLY A 50 -4.13 7.11 -7.69
CA GLY A 50 -3.12 7.34 -6.65
C GLY A 50 -3.64 8.21 -5.50
N LEU A 51 -4.29 9.33 -5.81
CA LEU A 51 -4.90 10.24 -4.84
C LEU A 51 -5.92 9.52 -3.96
N MET A 52 -6.89 8.83 -4.58
CA MET A 52 -7.93 8.10 -3.86
C MET A 52 -7.35 7.03 -2.92
N MET A 53 -6.31 6.32 -3.35
CA MET A 53 -5.60 5.38 -2.48
C MET A 53 -4.97 6.04 -1.25
N LEU A 54 -4.30 7.18 -1.43
CA LEU A 54 -3.64 7.91 -0.35
C LEU A 54 -4.67 8.54 0.61
N VAL A 55 -5.75 9.12 0.10
CA VAL A 55 -6.86 9.68 0.89
C VAL A 55 -7.53 8.59 1.73
N TRP A 56 -7.88 7.45 1.13
CA TRP A 56 -8.44 6.33 1.89
C TRP A 56 -7.49 5.83 2.98
N TRP A 57 -6.19 5.70 2.65
CA TRP A 57 -5.19 5.23 3.62
C TRP A 57 -4.98 6.22 4.78
N ALA A 58 -5.08 7.52 4.53
CA ALA A 58 -4.98 8.56 5.55
C ALA A 58 -6.16 8.54 6.54
N VAL A 59 -7.38 8.27 6.04
CA VAL A 59 -8.63 8.27 6.83
C VAL A 59 -8.93 6.94 7.51
N SER A 60 -8.81 5.82 6.79
CA SER A 60 -9.17 4.45 7.22
C SER A 60 -7.99 3.48 7.02
N PRO A 61 -6.92 3.60 7.84
CA PRO A 61 -5.67 2.89 7.59
C PRO A 61 -5.78 1.38 7.73
N TYR A 62 -5.42 0.67 6.66
CA TYR A 62 -5.48 -0.80 6.51
C TYR A 62 -6.90 -1.40 6.52
N GLU A 63 -7.96 -0.59 6.62
CA GLU A 63 -9.33 -1.06 6.39
C GLU A 63 -9.59 -1.23 4.88
N ARG A 64 -10.35 -2.27 4.51
CA ARG A 64 -10.91 -2.36 3.15
C ARG A 64 -12.08 -1.40 3.00
N VAL A 65 -12.35 -0.98 1.77
CA VAL A 65 -13.57 -0.22 1.44
C VAL A 65 -14.80 -1.09 1.71
N ASP A 66 -15.77 -0.53 2.42
CA ASP A 66 -17.06 -1.14 2.71
C ASP A 66 -18.17 -0.17 2.28
N TRP A 67 -18.76 -0.41 1.11
CA TRP A 67 -19.77 0.43 0.47
C TRP A 67 -21.03 0.66 1.34
N ARG A 68 -21.24 -0.14 2.40
CA ARG A 68 -22.34 0.07 3.36
C ARG A 68 -22.05 1.24 4.33
N ARG A 69 -20.81 1.71 4.42
CA ARG A 69 -20.41 2.81 5.31
C ARG A 69 -20.50 4.15 4.59
N TRP A 70 -21.24 5.10 5.19
CA TRP A 70 -21.35 6.49 4.73
C TRP A 70 -20.00 7.17 4.46
N LYS A 71 -18.94 6.79 5.17
CA LYS A 71 -17.57 7.29 4.97
C LYS A 71 -17.04 7.09 3.55
N VAL A 72 -17.39 5.98 2.88
CA VAL A 72 -16.95 5.74 1.48
C VAL A 72 -17.55 6.79 0.56
N TRP A 73 -18.84 7.04 0.71
CA TRP A 73 -19.59 8.03 -0.08
C TRP A 73 -19.12 9.46 0.21
N LEU A 74 -18.79 9.79 1.47
CA LEU A 74 -18.18 11.08 1.81
C LEU A 74 -16.83 11.27 1.11
N ILE A 75 -15.92 10.30 1.20
CA ILE A 75 -14.58 10.41 0.60
C ILE A 75 -14.69 10.49 -0.92
N LEU A 76 -15.52 9.64 -1.53
CA LEU A 76 -15.81 9.69 -2.97
C LEU A 76 -16.34 11.07 -3.38
N ALA A 77 -17.34 11.60 -2.67
CA ALA A 77 -17.86 12.94 -2.94
C ALA A 77 -16.78 14.02 -2.82
N VAL A 78 -15.93 13.98 -1.79
CA VAL A 78 -14.83 14.96 -1.62
C VAL A 78 -13.83 14.89 -2.78
N VAL A 79 -13.41 13.70 -3.20
CA VAL A 79 -12.43 13.55 -4.30
C VAL A 79 -13.04 13.93 -5.67
N VAL A 80 -14.31 13.60 -5.91
CA VAL A 80 -15.01 13.99 -7.15
C VAL A 80 -15.27 15.50 -7.19
N TRP A 81 -15.68 16.12 -6.09
CA TRP A 81 -15.80 17.58 -6.01
C TRP A 81 -14.45 18.29 -6.13
N TYR A 82 -13.38 17.68 -5.61
CA TYR A 82 -12.03 18.18 -5.83
C TYR A 82 -11.66 18.17 -7.33
N GLY A 83 -11.90 17.06 -8.05
CA GLY A 83 -11.62 17.01 -9.49
C GLY A 83 -12.46 17.97 -10.33
N ALA A 84 -13.75 18.12 -10.02
CA ALA A 84 -14.59 19.13 -10.66
C ALA A 84 -14.09 20.58 -10.40
N ALA A 85 -13.54 20.83 -9.21
CA ALA A 85 -12.93 22.12 -8.89
C ALA A 85 -11.56 22.29 -9.58
N ASP A 86 -10.74 21.25 -9.68
CA ASP A 86 -9.43 21.25 -10.33
C ASP A 86 -9.56 21.61 -11.82
N GLU A 87 -10.45 20.92 -12.55
CA GLU A 87 -10.76 21.24 -13.95
C GLU A 87 -11.34 22.64 -14.15
N TRP A 88 -12.21 23.10 -13.26
CA TRP A 88 -12.74 24.46 -13.31
C TRP A 88 -11.65 25.52 -13.06
N LEU A 89 -10.75 25.29 -12.12
CA LEU A 89 -9.62 26.16 -11.80
C LEU A 89 -8.54 26.16 -12.91
N GLN A 90 -8.32 25.02 -13.58
CA GLN A 90 -7.48 24.91 -14.78
C GLN A 90 -7.91 25.88 -15.90
N GLY A 91 -9.22 26.13 -16.02
CA GLY A 91 -9.79 27.14 -16.94
C GLY A 91 -9.26 28.57 -16.75
N TYR A 92 -8.84 28.92 -15.53
CA TYR A 92 -8.31 30.27 -15.21
C TYR A 92 -6.79 30.41 -15.46
N VAL A 93 -6.07 29.30 -15.66
CA VAL A 93 -4.61 29.28 -15.91
C VAL A 93 -4.26 29.00 -17.38
N GLY A 94 -5.24 29.08 -18.28
CA GLY A 94 -5.03 28.96 -19.73
C GLY A 94 -5.02 27.54 -20.26
N ARG A 95 -5.50 26.55 -19.49
CA ARG A 95 -5.94 25.25 -20.02
C ARG A 95 -7.42 25.32 -20.39
N SER A 96 -7.86 24.46 -21.30
CA SER A 96 -9.29 24.21 -21.51
C SER A 96 -9.80 23.29 -20.40
N ALA A 97 -10.80 23.73 -19.65
CA ALA A 97 -11.54 22.84 -18.75
C ALA A 97 -12.29 21.81 -19.60
N ASP A 98 -11.93 20.53 -19.51
CA ASP A 98 -12.50 19.47 -20.34
C ASP A 98 -13.31 18.48 -19.51
N MET A 99 -14.52 18.18 -19.98
CA MET A 99 -15.35 17.13 -19.39
C MET A 99 -14.70 15.76 -19.54
N GLU A 100 -13.88 15.55 -20.57
CA GLU A 100 -13.18 14.27 -20.79
C GLU A 100 -12.08 14.02 -19.75
N ASP A 101 -11.41 15.07 -19.26
CA ASP A 101 -10.39 14.96 -18.21
C ASP A 101 -11.05 14.81 -16.81
N PHE A 102 -12.17 15.50 -16.54
CA PHE A 102 -13.00 15.20 -15.35
C PHE A 102 -13.52 13.75 -15.33
N VAL A 103 -13.91 13.19 -16.48
CA VAL A 103 -14.31 11.78 -16.58
C VAL A 103 -13.12 10.84 -16.33
N ALA A 104 -11.91 11.21 -16.77
CA ALA A 104 -10.70 10.46 -16.46
C ALA A 104 -10.39 10.47 -14.94
N ASP A 105 -10.54 11.61 -14.28
CA ASP A 105 -10.39 11.75 -12.82
C ASP A 105 -11.39 10.87 -12.05
N LEU A 106 -12.65 10.86 -12.49
CA LEU A 106 -13.69 10.01 -11.93
C LEU A 106 -13.37 8.52 -12.12
N ILE A 107 -12.91 8.11 -13.30
CA ILE A 107 -12.49 6.72 -13.57
C ILE A 107 -11.31 6.32 -12.67
N GLY A 108 -10.30 7.17 -12.53
CA GLY A 108 -9.18 6.95 -11.61
C GLY A 108 -9.62 6.78 -10.16
N THR A 109 -10.47 7.68 -9.69
CA THR A 109 -11.06 7.65 -8.34
C THR A 109 -11.82 6.35 -8.09
N LEU A 110 -12.70 5.95 -9.01
CA LEU A 110 -13.47 4.72 -8.89
C LEU A 110 -12.58 3.47 -8.95
N ALA A 111 -11.56 3.44 -9.81
CA ALA A 111 -10.59 2.34 -9.88
C ALA A 111 -9.84 2.16 -8.55
N GLY A 112 -9.41 3.25 -7.92
CA GLY A 112 -8.76 3.23 -6.60
C GLY A 112 -9.67 2.65 -5.50
N LEU A 113 -10.96 3.04 -5.47
CA LEU A 113 -11.95 2.50 -4.53
C LEU A 113 -12.25 1.02 -4.77
N VAL A 114 -12.48 0.62 -6.02
CA VAL A 114 -12.76 -0.79 -6.39
C VAL A 114 -11.59 -1.69 -6.00
N LEU A 115 -10.35 -1.22 -6.19
CA LEU A 115 -9.16 -1.96 -5.79
C LEU A 115 -9.03 -2.11 -4.27
N LEU A 116 -9.33 -1.07 -3.51
CA LEU A 116 -9.33 -1.08 -2.03
C LEU A 116 -10.52 -1.84 -1.42
N TRP A 117 -11.58 -2.09 -2.20
CA TRP A 117 -12.67 -2.99 -1.85
C TRP A 117 -12.27 -4.46 -2.09
N ALA A 118 -11.77 -4.75 -3.30
CA ALA A 118 -11.41 -6.10 -3.71
C ALA A 118 -10.19 -6.66 -2.97
N LEU A 119 -9.17 -5.84 -2.75
CA LEU A 119 -7.86 -6.25 -2.21
C LEU A 119 -7.59 -5.66 -0.82
N PRO A 120 -6.86 -6.38 0.05
CA PRO A 120 -6.28 -5.76 1.23
C PRO A 120 -5.16 -4.77 0.83
N PHE A 121 -4.83 -3.87 1.75
CA PHE A 121 -3.97 -2.71 1.51
C PHE A 121 -2.67 -2.99 0.72
N TRP A 122 -1.83 -3.95 1.14
CA TRP A 122 -0.53 -4.16 0.50
C TRP A 122 -0.62 -4.72 -0.94
N PRO A 123 -1.48 -5.73 -1.23
CA PRO A 123 -1.80 -6.10 -2.61
C PRO A 123 -2.40 -4.97 -3.46
N ALA A 124 -3.24 -4.08 -2.90
CA ALA A 124 -3.72 -2.91 -3.65
C ALA A 124 -2.56 -1.97 -4.03
N VAL A 125 -1.63 -1.70 -3.10
CA VAL A 125 -0.42 -0.90 -3.39
C VAL A 125 0.45 -1.57 -4.46
N LEU A 126 0.59 -2.91 -4.43
CA LEU A 126 1.31 -3.65 -5.47
C LEU A 126 0.68 -3.49 -6.86
N VAL A 127 -0.64 -3.62 -6.97
CA VAL A 127 -1.33 -3.46 -8.26
C VAL A 127 -1.18 -2.03 -8.77
N VAL A 128 -1.41 -1.00 -7.96
CA VAL A 128 -1.21 0.39 -8.39
C VAL A 128 0.23 0.67 -8.79
N THR A 129 1.21 0.25 -7.99
CA THR A 129 2.63 0.49 -8.32
C THR A 129 3.05 -0.28 -9.58
N ALA A 130 2.55 -1.51 -9.81
CA ALA A 130 2.78 -2.21 -11.08
C ALA A 130 2.13 -1.49 -12.28
N VAL A 131 0.87 -1.03 -12.15
CA VAL A 131 0.17 -0.28 -13.21
C VAL A 131 0.89 1.02 -13.53
N PHE A 132 1.33 1.78 -12.53
CA PHE A 132 2.15 2.98 -12.72
C PHE A 132 3.47 2.66 -13.44
N ILE A 133 4.21 1.64 -12.98
CA ILE A 133 5.48 1.22 -13.60
C ILE A 133 5.24 0.84 -15.06
N PHE A 134 4.24 0.01 -15.36
CA PHE A 134 3.88 -0.41 -16.70
C PHE A 134 3.50 0.78 -17.59
N CYS A 135 2.49 1.57 -17.20
CA CYS A 135 2.02 2.68 -18.02
C CYS A 135 3.13 3.72 -18.30
N VAL A 136 3.92 4.10 -17.29
CA VAL A 136 4.99 5.09 -17.48
C VAL A 136 6.16 4.51 -18.29
N SER A 137 6.53 3.23 -18.11
CA SER A 137 7.62 2.61 -18.89
C SER A 137 7.21 2.35 -20.34
N ASP A 138 6.00 1.83 -20.54
CA ASP A 138 5.62 1.18 -21.80
C ASP A 138 4.75 2.11 -22.67
N LEU A 139 4.03 3.07 -22.07
CA LEU A 139 3.20 4.03 -22.81
C LEU A 139 3.79 5.45 -22.89
N SER A 140 4.76 5.82 -22.03
CA SER A 140 5.51 7.08 -22.18
C SER A 140 6.76 6.90 -23.06
N ARG A 141 7.12 7.92 -23.84
CA ARG A 141 8.33 8.02 -24.68
C ARG A 141 9.45 8.81 -23.99
N LEU A 142 9.42 8.91 -22.65
CA LEU A 142 10.40 9.67 -21.87
C LEU A 142 11.81 9.08 -21.97
N ASP A 143 11.90 7.78 -22.23
CA ASP A 143 13.10 6.98 -22.51
C ASP A 143 13.82 7.45 -23.79
N LEU A 144 13.07 7.84 -24.83
CA LEU A 144 13.60 8.33 -26.11
C LEU A 144 14.07 9.79 -26.05
N LEU A 145 13.71 10.52 -24.99
CA LEU A 145 14.04 11.93 -24.82
C LEU A 145 15.27 12.07 -23.94
N ALA A 146 16.45 12.23 -24.55
CA ALA A 146 17.73 12.31 -23.83
C ALA A 146 17.75 13.32 -22.65
N ARG A 147 17.00 14.43 -22.75
CA ARG A 147 16.83 15.43 -21.68
C ARG A 147 16.13 14.88 -20.42
N TYR A 148 15.31 13.83 -20.55
CA TYR A 148 14.52 13.22 -19.48
C TYR A 148 14.97 11.79 -19.12
N ALA A 149 16.06 11.30 -19.70
CA ALA A 149 16.64 9.99 -19.37
C ALA A 149 16.91 9.83 -17.85
N VAL A 150 17.37 10.89 -17.17
CA VAL A 150 17.57 10.91 -15.71
C VAL A 150 16.25 10.77 -14.95
N LEU A 151 15.18 11.42 -15.42
CA LEU A 151 13.85 11.34 -14.81
C LEU A 151 13.27 9.93 -14.96
N ASN A 152 13.38 9.33 -16.16
CA ASN A 152 12.97 7.94 -16.39
C ASN A 152 13.79 6.98 -15.52
N THR A 153 15.13 7.10 -15.51
CA THR A 153 16.02 6.27 -14.67
C THR A 153 15.66 6.37 -13.18
N GLY A 154 15.39 7.59 -12.69
CA GLY A 154 14.93 7.83 -11.32
C GLY A 154 13.56 7.24 -11.02
N PHE A 155 12.63 7.30 -11.97
CA PHE A 155 11.32 6.64 -11.87
C PHE A 155 11.46 5.11 -11.80
N GLN A 156 12.31 4.50 -12.63
CA GLN A 156 12.58 3.06 -12.61
C GLN A 156 13.15 2.64 -11.24
N PHE A 157 14.18 3.35 -10.73
CA PHE A 157 14.73 3.10 -9.40
C PHE A 157 13.67 3.21 -8.29
N GLY A 158 12.94 4.34 -8.25
CA GLY A 158 11.96 4.63 -7.21
C GLY A 158 10.75 3.69 -7.25
N GLY A 159 10.18 3.47 -8.44
CA GLY A 159 9.04 2.59 -8.66
C GLY A 159 9.33 1.16 -8.21
N TYR A 160 10.43 0.57 -8.68
CA TYR A 160 10.80 -0.80 -8.28
C TYR A 160 11.22 -0.90 -6.81
N ALA A 161 11.81 0.13 -6.22
CA ALA A 161 12.06 0.17 -4.77
C ALA A 161 10.74 0.15 -3.97
N VAL A 162 9.76 0.99 -4.32
CA VAL A 162 8.45 1.02 -3.65
C VAL A 162 7.68 -0.28 -3.86
N PHE A 163 7.65 -0.83 -5.09
CA PHE A 163 7.02 -2.12 -5.40
C PHE A 163 7.65 -3.26 -4.58
N THR A 164 8.98 -3.30 -4.48
CA THR A 164 9.71 -4.30 -3.67
C THR A 164 9.37 -4.18 -2.18
N LEU A 165 9.32 -2.96 -1.63
CA LEU A 165 8.92 -2.74 -0.24
C LEU A 165 7.46 -3.17 0.01
N ALA A 166 6.55 -2.86 -0.91
CA ALA A 166 5.15 -3.29 -0.86
C ALA A 166 5.02 -4.82 -0.93
N TRP A 167 5.85 -5.49 -1.73
CA TRP A 167 5.88 -6.95 -1.85
C TRP A 167 6.34 -7.63 -0.56
N ILE A 168 7.48 -7.21 0.00
CA ILE A 168 7.98 -7.71 1.28
C ILE A 168 6.93 -7.50 2.40
N HIS A 169 6.23 -6.36 2.38
CA HIS A 169 5.17 -6.07 3.33
C HIS A 169 3.88 -6.88 3.11
N SER A 170 3.47 -7.15 1.86
CA SER A 170 2.27 -7.94 1.55
C SER A 170 2.41 -9.39 2.01
N ARG A 171 3.60 -9.95 1.90
CA ARG A 171 3.97 -11.29 2.38
C ARG A 171 4.21 -11.36 3.90
N GLY A 172 3.65 -10.42 4.66
CA GLY A 172 3.75 -10.39 6.12
C GLY A 172 5.20 -10.31 6.63
N ARG A 173 6.12 -9.72 5.84
CA ARG A 173 7.55 -9.63 6.11
C ARG A 173 8.26 -10.99 6.19
N PHE A 174 7.73 -11.99 5.46
CA PHE A 174 8.21 -13.37 5.45
C PHE A 174 8.43 -13.93 6.87
N ARG A 175 7.39 -13.77 7.71
CA ARG A 175 7.22 -14.52 8.97
C ARG A 175 7.67 -15.97 8.75
N GLU A 176 8.57 -16.44 9.62
CA GLU A 176 9.13 -17.81 9.60
C GLU A 176 10.09 -18.15 8.44
N ALA A 177 10.83 -17.17 7.89
CA ALA A 177 12.01 -17.49 7.06
C ALA A 177 13.12 -18.18 7.88
N GLN A 178 12.99 -19.50 8.07
CA GLN A 178 13.91 -20.37 8.82
C GLN A 178 15.36 -20.28 8.30
N GLY A 179 16.21 -19.59 9.06
CA GLY A 179 17.67 -19.73 9.09
C GLY A 179 18.49 -19.28 7.88
N ARG A 180 17.94 -19.22 6.65
CA ARG A 180 18.73 -18.96 5.42
C ARG A 180 18.39 -17.64 4.73
N ALA A 181 19.28 -16.65 4.92
CA ALA A 181 19.18 -15.32 4.31
C ALA A 181 19.05 -15.34 2.77
N TRP A 182 19.65 -16.32 2.09
CA TRP A 182 19.52 -16.49 0.64
C TRP A 182 18.08 -16.76 0.19
N SER A 183 17.35 -17.64 0.90
CA SER A 183 15.95 -17.95 0.59
C SER A 183 15.06 -16.71 0.72
N TRP A 184 15.28 -15.93 1.79
CA TRP A 184 14.61 -14.66 2.00
C TRP A 184 14.89 -13.66 0.87
N LEU A 185 16.16 -13.54 0.43
CA LEU A 185 16.54 -12.61 -0.63
C LEU A 185 15.88 -12.98 -1.96
N VAL A 186 15.94 -14.25 -2.36
CA VAL A 186 15.28 -14.76 -3.58
C VAL A 186 13.78 -14.49 -3.56
N GLN A 187 13.10 -14.72 -2.43
CA GLN A 187 11.67 -14.39 -2.29
C GLN A 187 11.39 -12.89 -2.32
N ALA A 188 12.28 -12.06 -1.77
CA ALA A 188 12.12 -10.60 -1.76
C ALA A 188 12.24 -9.96 -3.15
N VAL A 189 13.05 -10.53 -4.05
CA VAL A 189 13.24 -10.00 -5.42
C VAL A 189 12.44 -10.72 -6.50
N SER A 190 11.84 -11.89 -6.22
CA SER A 190 11.17 -12.71 -7.24
C SER A 190 10.04 -11.99 -8.00
N LEU A 191 9.06 -11.43 -7.31
CA LEU A 191 7.95 -10.71 -7.95
C LEU A 191 8.41 -9.39 -8.62
N PRO A 192 9.28 -8.55 -8.00
CA PRO A 192 9.87 -7.39 -8.67
C PRO A 192 10.61 -7.75 -9.97
N LEU A 193 11.41 -8.82 -9.99
CA LEU A 193 12.11 -9.28 -11.19
C LEU A 193 11.15 -9.81 -12.27
N ALA A 194 10.09 -10.52 -11.87
CA ALA A 194 9.04 -10.95 -12.79
C ALA A 194 8.32 -9.76 -13.44
N LEU A 195 8.02 -8.70 -12.67
CA LEU A 195 7.46 -7.45 -13.21
C LEU A 195 8.44 -6.77 -14.17
N LEU A 196 9.75 -6.70 -13.84
CA LEU A 196 10.76 -6.12 -14.72
C LEU A 196 10.90 -6.89 -16.04
N GLY A 197 10.90 -8.22 -15.98
CA GLY A 197 10.87 -9.07 -17.17
C GLY A 197 9.64 -8.79 -18.03
N PHE A 198 8.44 -8.76 -17.43
CA PHE A 198 7.19 -8.46 -18.13
C PHE A 198 7.19 -7.08 -18.80
N VAL A 199 7.56 -6.03 -18.06
CA VAL A 199 7.63 -4.63 -18.58
C VAL A 199 8.63 -4.53 -19.73
N LYS A 200 9.83 -5.10 -19.62
CA LYS A 200 10.82 -5.00 -20.71
C LYS A 200 10.47 -5.87 -21.92
N LEU A 201 9.75 -6.98 -21.75
CA LEU A 201 9.15 -7.74 -22.86
C LEU A 201 8.00 -6.98 -23.53
N ALA A 202 7.17 -6.28 -22.77
CA ALA A 202 6.10 -5.43 -23.29
C ALA A 202 6.66 -4.24 -24.07
N ALA A 203 7.65 -3.53 -23.52
CA ALA A 203 8.38 -2.46 -24.21
C ALA A 203 8.95 -2.92 -25.56
N TRP A 204 9.58 -4.10 -25.59
CA TRP A 204 10.11 -4.70 -26.83
C TRP A 204 8.99 -5.03 -27.83
N GLY A 205 7.88 -5.61 -27.37
CA GLY A 205 6.69 -5.87 -28.21
C GLY A 205 6.03 -4.60 -28.76
N LEU A 206 6.15 -3.47 -28.06
CA LEU A 206 5.74 -2.14 -28.52
C LEU A 206 6.79 -1.43 -29.39
N GLY A 207 7.87 -2.11 -29.77
CA GLY A 207 8.93 -1.60 -30.65
C GLY A 207 9.92 -0.65 -29.97
N LYS A 208 9.97 -0.60 -28.63
CA LYS A 208 10.95 0.22 -27.90
C LYS A 208 12.28 -0.50 -27.68
N PRO A 209 13.41 0.23 -27.64
CA PRO A 209 14.69 -0.33 -27.25
C PRO A 209 14.71 -0.68 -25.75
N ILE A 210 15.33 -1.80 -25.39
CA ILE A 210 15.56 -2.14 -23.98
C ILE A 210 16.76 -1.31 -23.49
N LEU A 211 16.47 -0.24 -22.75
CA LEU A 211 17.51 0.59 -22.13
C LEU A 211 18.13 -0.11 -20.91
N TRP A 212 19.39 -0.51 -21.04
CA TRP A 212 20.17 -1.09 -19.93
C TRP A 212 20.27 -0.20 -18.68
N PRO A 213 20.41 1.15 -18.77
CA PRO A 213 20.37 2.01 -17.59
C PRO A 213 19.10 1.87 -16.76
N ASP A 214 17.93 1.74 -17.41
CA ASP A 214 16.64 1.51 -16.72
C ASP A 214 16.63 0.17 -15.98
N CYS A 215 17.11 -0.90 -16.64
CA CYS A 215 17.18 -2.23 -16.04
C CYS A 215 18.12 -2.23 -14.82
N ALA A 216 19.27 -1.56 -14.94
CA ALA A 216 20.23 -1.39 -13.84
C ALA A 216 19.62 -0.58 -12.68
N ALA A 217 18.93 0.53 -12.97
CA ALA A 217 18.28 1.37 -11.97
C ALA A 217 17.13 0.66 -11.26
N ALA A 218 16.26 -0.05 -11.99
CA ALA A 218 15.22 -0.90 -11.42
C ALA A 218 15.83 -1.97 -10.49
N THR A 219 16.86 -2.68 -10.95
CA THR A 219 17.57 -3.69 -10.15
C THR A 219 18.21 -3.10 -8.90
N ALA A 220 18.86 -1.94 -9.01
CA ALA A 220 19.44 -1.23 -7.87
C ALA A 220 18.36 -0.81 -6.85
N GLY A 221 17.19 -0.37 -7.32
CA GLY A 221 16.03 -0.06 -6.48
C GLY A 221 15.52 -1.29 -5.70
N MET A 222 15.40 -2.44 -6.36
CA MET A 222 15.05 -3.71 -5.72
C MET A 222 16.08 -4.12 -4.66
N VAL A 223 17.37 -4.10 -5.00
CA VAL A 223 18.46 -4.53 -4.12
C VAL A 223 18.55 -3.62 -2.89
N LEU A 224 18.46 -2.30 -3.07
CA LEU A 224 18.48 -1.34 -1.96
C LEU A 224 17.24 -1.49 -1.06
N ALA A 225 16.05 -1.66 -1.64
CA ALA A 225 14.82 -1.93 -0.89
C ALA A 225 14.90 -3.24 -0.08
N ALA A 226 15.34 -4.33 -0.70
CA ALA A 226 15.50 -5.62 -0.04
C ALA A 226 16.58 -5.58 1.05
N GLY A 227 17.76 -5.01 0.76
CA GLY A 227 18.88 -4.88 1.69
C GLY A 227 18.54 -4.01 2.90
N ALA A 228 17.93 -2.84 2.69
CA ALA A 228 17.48 -1.97 3.78
C ALA A 228 16.42 -2.66 4.65
N SER A 229 15.47 -3.37 4.03
CA SER A 229 14.46 -4.15 4.74
C SER A 229 15.09 -5.26 5.59
N TRP A 230 16.04 -6.02 5.03
CA TRP A 230 16.80 -7.06 5.73
C TRP A 230 17.61 -6.53 6.92
N LEU A 231 18.34 -5.43 6.75
CA LEU A 231 19.08 -4.78 7.85
C LEU A 231 18.14 -4.31 8.96
N LEU A 232 16.99 -3.72 8.62
CA LEU A 232 15.97 -3.29 9.59
C LEU A 232 15.27 -4.46 10.31
N PHE A 233 15.26 -5.67 9.71
CA PHE A 233 14.84 -6.89 10.41
C PHE A 233 15.91 -7.37 11.38
N ARG A 234 17.18 -7.48 10.92
CA ARG A 234 18.28 -7.97 11.75
C ARG A 234 18.58 -7.06 12.95
N ALA A 235 18.38 -5.75 12.80
CA ALA A 235 18.55 -4.75 13.87
C ALA A 235 17.42 -4.73 14.92
N ARG A 236 16.38 -5.57 14.77
CA ARG A 236 15.32 -5.76 15.78
C ARG A 236 15.37 -7.19 16.31
N PRO A 237 16.31 -7.52 17.22
CA PRO A 237 16.20 -8.75 17.99
C PRO A 237 14.83 -8.76 18.68
N MET A 238 14.16 -9.91 18.68
CA MET A 238 12.90 -10.02 19.40
C MET A 238 13.18 -9.74 20.88
N ALA A 239 12.37 -8.87 21.49
CA ALA A 239 12.25 -8.89 22.94
C ALA A 239 11.88 -10.33 23.31
N GLY A 240 12.72 -10.98 24.11
CA GLY A 240 12.46 -12.35 24.53
C GLY A 240 11.11 -12.47 25.21
N PRO A 241 10.54 -13.69 25.33
CA PRO A 241 9.41 -13.87 26.22
C PRO A 241 9.80 -13.28 27.59
N VAL A 242 8.97 -12.38 28.10
CA VAL A 242 9.11 -11.86 29.47
C VAL A 242 9.01 -13.09 30.36
N GLY A 243 10.11 -13.45 31.02
CA GLY A 243 10.19 -14.67 31.78
C GLY A 243 9.18 -14.64 32.93
N ASP A 244 8.50 -15.77 33.13
CA ASP A 244 7.78 -16.06 34.36
C ASP A 244 8.81 -16.25 35.50
N THR A 245 9.34 -15.13 36.01
CA THR A 245 10.20 -15.06 37.19
C THR A 245 9.55 -14.15 38.23
N ALA A 246 8.40 -14.58 38.74
CA ALA A 246 7.68 -13.95 39.85
C ALA A 246 6.69 -14.93 40.52
N ALA A 247 7.19 -16.08 41.00
CA ALA A 247 6.45 -16.97 41.90
C ALA A 247 7.45 -17.65 42.86
N ASP A 248 8.03 -16.83 43.75
CA ASP A 248 8.94 -17.29 44.79
C ASP A 248 8.27 -18.20 45.82
N HIS A 249 9.10 -19.07 46.39
CA HIS A 249 8.83 -19.97 47.51
C HIS A 249 8.21 -19.28 48.74
N VAL A 250 6.96 -19.62 49.08
CA VAL A 250 6.37 -19.63 50.45
C VAL A 250 5.23 -20.66 50.45
N ALA A 251 5.11 -21.65 51.35
CA ALA A 251 6.05 -22.31 52.27
C ALA A 251 5.49 -23.71 52.62
N GLU A 252 6.28 -24.58 53.28
CA GLU A 252 5.82 -25.88 53.80
C GLU A 252 5.17 -25.77 55.19
N GLY A 253 4.26 -26.71 55.50
CA GLY A 253 4.05 -27.22 56.86
C GLY A 253 2.77 -26.79 57.61
N SER A 254 1.78 -27.70 57.67
CA SER A 254 1.11 -28.08 58.91
C SER A 254 0.18 -29.29 58.71
N SER A 255 0.03 -30.12 59.74
CA SER A 255 -0.70 -31.39 59.75
C SER A 255 -1.98 -31.32 60.60
N VAL A 256 -3.09 -31.89 60.09
CA VAL A 256 -4.03 -32.85 60.75
C VAL A 256 -4.48 -32.56 62.22
N PRO A 257 -5.79 -32.61 62.60
CA PRO A 257 -6.75 -33.68 62.25
C PRO A 257 -8.22 -33.28 61.95
N ALA A 258 -9.00 -34.33 61.67
CA ALA A 258 -10.43 -34.36 61.38
C ALA A 258 -11.37 -33.77 62.45
N GLY A 259 -12.51 -33.26 61.97
CA GLY A 259 -13.72 -32.95 62.75
C GLY A 259 -14.98 -33.29 61.94
N SER A 260 -15.99 -33.85 62.59
CA SER A 260 -17.17 -34.46 61.95
C SER A 260 -18.44 -33.59 61.95
N GLY A 261 -19.25 -33.73 60.90
CA GLY A 261 -20.55 -33.04 60.70
C GLY A 261 -20.48 -32.16 59.45
N GLY A 262 -21.42 -32.18 58.49
CA GLY A 262 -22.84 -32.59 58.53
C GLY A 262 -23.64 -31.47 57.83
N VAL A 263 -24.78 -31.77 57.19
CA VAL A 263 -25.50 -30.92 56.19
C VAL A 263 -24.84 -31.02 54.80
N ALA A 264 -25.41 -31.60 53.72
CA ALA A 264 -26.79 -31.92 53.29
C ALA A 264 -27.59 -30.74 52.69
N GLY A 265 -27.48 -30.55 51.37
CA GLY A 265 -28.30 -29.64 50.56
C GLY A 265 -27.53 -28.90 49.47
N GLU A 266 -28.21 -28.58 48.35
CA GLU A 266 -27.82 -27.56 47.35
C GLU A 266 -26.72 -27.86 46.29
N GLU A 267 -26.66 -29.07 45.70
CA GLU A 267 -25.83 -29.30 44.48
C GLU A 267 -26.56 -29.82 43.23
N GLU A 268 -27.90 -29.94 43.26
CA GLU A 268 -28.66 -30.55 42.14
C GLU A 268 -29.23 -29.53 41.12
N ASP A 269 -29.28 -28.23 41.44
CA ASP A 269 -30.10 -27.24 40.71
C ASP A 269 -29.34 -26.36 39.70
N ARG A 270 -28.06 -26.66 39.42
CA ARG A 270 -27.21 -25.85 38.51
C ARG A 270 -26.91 -26.44 37.15
N VAL A 271 -27.22 -27.72 36.91
CA VAL A 271 -26.92 -28.41 35.64
C VAL A 271 -28.01 -28.20 34.57
N ALA A 272 -29.22 -27.82 34.98
CA ALA A 272 -30.39 -27.69 34.09
C ALA A 272 -30.33 -26.49 33.11
N ARG A 273 -29.44 -25.51 33.30
CA ARG A 273 -29.47 -24.22 32.57
C ARG A 273 -28.51 -24.14 31.37
N SER A 274 -28.28 -25.26 30.69
CA SER A 274 -27.27 -25.41 29.61
C SER A 274 -27.84 -25.81 28.24
N ARG A 275 -29.17 -25.84 28.05
CA ARG A 275 -29.81 -26.45 26.86
C ARG A 275 -30.69 -25.55 25.98
N GLU A 276 -30.88 -24.29 26.34
CA GLU A 276 -31.61 -23.32 25.50
C GLU A 276 -30.68 -22.22 25.01
N TYR A 277 -30.14 -22.39 23.81
CA TYR A 277 -30.07 -21.37 22.75
C TYR A 277 -29.61 -22.04 21.45
N ARG A 278 -30.58 -22.58 20.71
CA ARG A 278 -30.43 -23.11 19.35
C ARG A 278 -31.39 -22.33 18.45
N THR A 279 -30.99 -22.14 17.18
CA THR A 279 -31.84 -21.72 16.05
C THR A 279 -32.61 -20.39 16.16
N SER A 280 -32.02 -19.34 15.58
CA SER A 280 -32.71 -18.41 14.65
C SER A 280 -31.66 -17.71 13.77
#